data_AF-A0A7Z6X7A1-F1
#
_entry.id   AF-A0A7Z6X7A1-F1
#
_cell.length_a   1.000
_cell.length_b   1.000
_cell.length_c   1.000
_cell.angle_alpha   90.00
_cell.angle_beta   90.00
_cell.angle_gamma   90.00
#
_symmetry.space_group_name_H-M   'P 1'
#
loop_
_entity.id
_entity.type
_entity.pdbx_description
1 polymer ?
#
loop_
_entity_poly.entity_id
_entity_poly.type
_entity_poly.pdbx_seq_one_letter_code
_entity_poly.pdbx_strand_id
1 'polypeptide(L)'
;QEGANYLGVATLDEALELRSHFSKTPILILGYSPNANASMLIDNDLSAMIFSLEQAEVFSQMALKSQKRLKVHLKIDTGMHRLGLEPNFKSIETIKKIRALKGLEIEGIFTHLSNADAKIKTHAKNQMK
;
A
#
# COMPACT_ATOMS: atom_id res chain seq x y z
N GLN A 1 -13.84 -7.48 20.50
CA GLN A 1 -13.01 -6.59 19.65
C GLN A 1 -12.14 -5.77 20.58
N GLU A 2 -10.82 -5.99 20.55
CA GLU A 2 -9.84 -5.30 21.42
C GLU A 2 -9.46 -3.89 20.88
N GLY A 3 -10.41 -3.18 20.25
CA GLY A 3 -10.24 -1.80 19.78
C GLY A 3 -9.59 -1.60 18.39
N ALA A 4 -9.15 -2.65 17.69
CA ALA A 4 -8.56 -2.50 16.35
C ALA A 4 -9.59 -2.07 15.29
N ASN A 5 -9.29 -1.01 14.51
CA ASN A 5 -10.17 -0.47 13.47
C ASN A 5 -9.66 -0.67 12.02
N TYR A 6 -8.44 -1.19 11.85
CA TYR A 6 -7.81 -1.42 10.55
C TYR A 6 -6.91 -2.65 10.67
N LEU A 7 -6.93 -3.55 9.68
CA LEU A 7 -6.09 -4.75 9.65
C LEU A 7 -4.99 -4.61 8.59
N GLY A 8 -3.76 -5.00 8.93
CA GLY A 8 -2.65 -5.11 7.99
C GLY A 8 -2.28 -6.57 7.78
N VAL A 9 -2.16 -7.00 6.52
CA VAL A 9 -1.80 -8.38 6.14
C VAL A 9 -0.64 -8.38 5.14
N ALA A 10 0.02 -9.52 4.97
CA ALA A 10 1.14 -9.65 4.05
C ALA A 10 0.69 -10.00 2.62
N THR A 11 -0.39 -10.77 2.45
CA THR A 11 -0.79 -11.33 1.15
C THR A 11 -2.26 -11.10 0.81
N LEU A 12 -2.62 -11.32 -0.47
CA LEU A 12 -4.01 -11.31 -0.91
C LEU A 12 -4.80 -12.45 -0.28
N ASP A 13 -4.22 -13.64 -0.14
CA ASP A 13 -4.94 -14.81 0.39
C ASP A 13 -5.37 -14.59 1.84
N GLU A 14 -4.47 -14.06 2.68
CA GLU A 14 -4.80 -13.61 4.05
C GLU A 14 -5.90 -12.54 4.04
N ALA A 15 -5.84 -11.59 3.10
CA ALA A 15 -6.84 -10.53 2.99
C ALA A 15 -8.23 -11.09 2.66
N LEU A 16 -8.31 -12.06 1.74
CA LEU A 16 -9.56 -12.70 1.33
C LEU A 16 -10.12 -13.57 2.46
N GLU A 17 -9.27 -14.33 3.15
CA GLU A 17 -9.65 -15.10 4.32
C GLU A 17 -10.26 -14.19 5.40
N LEU A 18 -9.58 -13.08 5.73
CA LEU A 18 -10.09 -12.12 6.70
C LEU A 18 -11.33 -11.38 6.22
N ARG A 19 -11.46 -11.07 4.92
CA ARG A 19 -12.64 -10.36 4.38
C ARG A 19 -13.93 -11.14 4.62
N SER A 20 -13.89 -12.48 4.60
CA SER A 20 -15.05 -13.32 4.91
C SER A 20 -15.52 -13.21 6.37
N HIS A 21 -14.61 -12.88 7.29
CA HIS A 21 -14.89 -12.72 8.72
C HIS A 21 -15.11 -11.25 9.14
N PHE A 22 -14.49 -10.32 8.42
CA PHE A 22 -14.48 -8.89 8.68
C PHE A 22 -14.98 -8.11 7.46
N SER A 23 -16.30 -8.12 7.25
CA SER A 23 -16.92 -7.59 6.03
C SER A 23 -16.73 -6.08 5.80
N LYS A 24 -16.56 -5.29 6.86
CA LYS A 24 -16.45 -3.81 6.78
C LYS A 24 -15.12 -3.24 7.26
N THR A 25 -14.33 -4.01 8.00
CA THR A 25 -13.06 -3.50 8.54
C THR A 25 -12.09 -3.27 7.37
N PRO A 26 -11.46 -2.10 7.26
CA PRO A 26 -10.43 -1.87 6.26
C PRO A 26 -9.27 -2.88 6.40
N ILE A 27 -8.80 -3.40 5.26
CA ILE A 27 -7.70 -4.37 5.19
C ILE A 27 -6.68 -3.84 4.20
N LEU A 28 -5.45 -3.63 4.66
CA LEU A 28 -4.31 -3.17 3.87
C LEU A 28 -3.33 -4.32 3.66
N ILE A 29 -3.05 -4.63 2.40
CA ILE A 29 -1.97 -5.54 2.02
C ILE A 29 -0.64 -4.77 2.02
N LEU A 30 0.24 -5.15 2.94
CA LEU A 30 1.59 -4.59 3.14
C LEU A 30 2.63 -5.27 2.23
N GLY A 31 2.26 -6.35 1.56
CA GLY A 31 3.08 -7.01 0.53
C GLY A 31 2.81 -6.45 -0.87
N TYR A 32 3.62 -6.89 -1.83
CA TYR A 32 3.40 -6.58 -3.23
C TYR A 32 2.14 -7.29 -3.75
N SER A 33 1.25 -6.52 -4.37
CA SER A 33 0.10 -7.04 -5.10
C SER A 33 0.38 -7.02 -6.61
N PRO A 34 0.51 -8.18 -7.28
CA PRO A 34 0.65 -8.25 -8.73
C PRO A 34 -0.49 -7.54 -9.48
N ASN A 35 -0.18 -7.00 -10.66
CA ASN A 35 -1.17 -6.35 -11.52
C ASN A 35 -2.40 -7.22 -11.83
N ALA A 36 -2.21 -8.53 -11.96
CA ALA A 36 -3.28 -9.51 -12.18
C ALA A 36 -4.32 -9.55 -11.04
N ASN A 37 -3.93 -9.12 -9.83
CA ASN A 37 -4.80 -9.14 -8.66
C ASN A 37 -5.71 -7.90 -8.55
N ALA A 38 -5.57 -6.92 -9.46
CA ALA A 38 -6.29 -5.65 -9.37
C ALA A 38 -7.82 -5.83 -9.23
N SER A 39 -8.43 -6.73 -10.02
CA SER A 39 -9.87 -7.01 -9.91
C SER A 39 -10.24 -7.53 -8.52
N MET A 40 -9.48 -8.50 -8.00
CA MET A 40 -9.73 -9.08 -6.68
C MET A 40 -9.63 -8.03 -5.58
N LEU A 41 -8.67 -7.10 -5.66
CA LEU A 41 -8.55 -5.99 -4.70
C LEU A 41 -9.79 -5.09 -4.73
N ILE A 42 -10.26 -4.74 -5.93
CA ILE A 42 -11.40 -3.84 -6.14
C ILE A 42 -12.71 -4.51 -5.72
N ASP A 43 -12.90 -5.78 -6.06
CA ASP A 43 -14.14 -6.51 -5.81
C ASP A 43 -14.34 -6.83 -4.33
N ASN A 44 -13.25 -6.96 -3.57
CA ASN A 44 -13.27 -7.25 -2.14
C ASN A 44 -13.00 -6.03 -1.24
N ASP A 45 -13.03 -4.81 -1.80
CA ASP A 45 -12.73 -3.54 -1.09
C ASP A 45 -11.46 -3.63 -0.23
N LEU A 46 -10.35 -4.06 -0.85
CA LEU A 46 -9.04 -4.19 -0.22
C LEU A 46 -8.17 -2.99 -0.57
N SER A 47 -7.37 -2.52 0.39
CA SER A 47 -6.35 -1.50 0.16
C SER A 47 -5.02 -2.18 -0.19
N ALA A 48 -4.29 -1.63 -1.16
CA ALA A 48 -3.00 -2.14 -1.58
C ALA A 48 -1.89 -1.11 -1.41
N MET A 49 -0.68 -1.56 -1.06
CA MET A 49 0.49 -0.71 -1.25
C MET A 49 0.83 -0.55 -2.73
N ILE A 50 1.34 0.63 -3.10
CA ILE A 50 1.96 0.88 -4.39
C ILE A 50 3.31 1.57 -4.20
N PHE A 51 4.22 1.32 -5.13
CA PHE A 51 5.56 1.91 -5.12
C PHE A 51 6.07 2.31 -6.51
N SER A 52 5.22 2.29 -7.54
CA SER A 52 5.59 2.73 -8.89
C SER A 52 4.39 3.38 -9.61
N LEU A 53 4.70 4.25 -10.57
CA LEU A 53 3.68 4.87 -11.42
C LEU A 53 2.99 3.83 -12.31
N GLU A 54 3.76 2.91 -12.88
CA GLU A 54 3.24 1.86 -13.79
C GLU A 54 2.17 1.00 -13.10
N GLN A 55 2.42 0.54 -11.87
CA GLN A 55 1.44 -0.22 -11.11
C GLN A 55 0.20 0.62 -10.79
N ALA A 56 0.40 1.89 -10.42
CA ALA A 56 -0.70 2.81 -10.14
C ALA A 56 -1.57 3.05 -11.39
N GLU A 57 -0.99 3.16 -12.57
CA GLU A 57 -1.72 3.29 -13.83
C GLU A 57 -2.55 2.04 -14.12
N VAL A 58 -2.00 0.84 -13.96
CA VAL A 58 -2.75 -0.41 -14.14
C VAL A 58 -3.92 -0.51 -13.17
N PHE A 59 -3.68 -0.22 -11.89
CA PHE A 59 -4.72 -0.23 -10.85
C PHE A 59 -5.81 0.82 -11.11
N SER A 60 -5.41 2.03 -11.51
CA SER A 60 -6.31 3.12 -11.90
C SER A 60 -7.23 2.68 -13.03
N GLN A 61 -6.66 2.13 -14.10
CA GLN A 61 -7.45 1.68 -15.25
C GLN A 61 -8.44 0.59 -14.85
N MET A 62 -8.03 -0.35 -13.99
CA MET A 62 -8.93 -1.41 -13.57
C MET A 62 -10.05 -0.93 -12.65
N ALA A 63 -9.76 0.00 -11.75
CA ALA A 63 -10.77 0.65 -10.92
C ALA A 63 -11.80 1.39 -11.77
N LEU A 64 -11.34 2.16 -12.78
CA LEU A 64 -12.21 2.88 -13.70
C LEU A 64 -13.11 1.95 -14.52
N LYS A 65 -12.57 0.85 -15.07
CA LYS A 65 -13.37 -0.15 -15.79
C LYS A 65 -14.44 -0.79 -14.91
N SER A 66 -14.14 -0.96 -13.63
CA SER A 66 -15.06 -1.53 -12.64
C SER A 66 -16.01 -0.48 -12.05
N GLN A 67 -15.96 0.77 -12.51
CA GLN A 67 -16.73 1.91 -11.99
C GLN A 67 -16.58 2.10 -10.46
N LYS A 68 -15.40 1.76 -9.94
CA LYS A 68 -15.05 1.82 -8.51
C LYS A 68 -13.78 2.64 -8.32
N ARG A 69 -13.38 2.81 -7.06
CA ARG A 69 -12.06 3.34 -6.68
C ARG A 69 -11.28 2.25 -5.96
N LEU A 70 -9.99 2.16 -6.23
CA LEU A 70 -9.08 1.33 -5.44
C LEU A 70 -8.34 2.21 -4.43
N LYS A 71 -8.46 1.84 -3.16
CA LYS A 71 -7.71 2.44 -2.06
C LYS A 71 -6.26 1.98 -2.12
N VAL A 72 -5.34 2.92 -2.00
CA VAL A 72 -3.91 2.66 -2.09
C VAL A 72 -3.13 3.39 -1.02
N HIS A 73 -2.03 2.79 -0.59
CA HIS A 73 -1.05 3.41 0.30
C HIS A 73 0.29 3.53 -0.42
N LEU A 74 0.90 4.70 -0.36
CA LEU A 74 2.22 4.93 -0.94
C LEU A 74 3.29 4.37 -0.01
N LYS A 75 4.08 3.41 -0.49
CA LYS A 75 5.24 2.93 0.28
C LYS A 75 6.48 3.73 -0.10
N ILE A 76 7.13 4.31 0.90
CA ILE A 76 8.45 4.95 0.78
C ILE A 76 9.50 4.02 1.36
N ASP A 77 10.61 3.83 0.65
CA ASP A 77 11.76 3.08 1.16
C ASP A 77 12.78 4.04 1.76
N THR A 78 12.79 4.17 3.08
CA THR A 78 13.75 5.03 3.78
C THR A 78 15.02 4.29 4.21
N GLY A 79 15.16 2.99 3.90
CA GLY A 79 16.35 2.21 4.24
C GLY A 79 16.14 0.72 4.55
N MET A 80 14.98 0.15 4.20
CA MET A 80 14.78 -1.30 4.27
C MET A 80 15.23 -2.00 2.97
N HIS A 81 15.30 -1.25 1.86
CA HIS A 81 15.79 -1.70 0.55
C HIS A 81 15.08 -2.94 -0.01
N ARG A 82 13.75 -3.03 0.21
CA ARG A 82 12.94 -4.16 -0.25
C ARG A 82 11.91 -3.75 -1.29
N LEU A 83 11.06 -2.79 -0.94
CA LEU A 83 10.02 -2.21 -1.78
C LEU A 83 9.80 -0.78 -1.31
N GLY A 84 9.46 0.12 -2.23
CA GLY A 84 9.09 1.51 -1.94
C GLY A 84 9.73 2.50 -2.90
N LEU A 85 9.13 3.68 -2.99
CA LEU A 85 9.74 4.82 -3.66
C LEU A 85 10.86 5.39 -2.79
N GLU A 86 12.00 5.71 -3.38
CA GLU A 86 13.08 6.39 -2.65
C GLU A 86 12.65 7.81 -2.23
N PRO A 87 13.09 8.32 -1.07
CA PRO A 87 12.74 9.66 -0.58
C PRO A 87 13.57 10.74 -1.31
N ASN A 88 13.29 10.96 -2.60
CA ASN A 88 13.99 11.92 -3.44
C ASN A 88 13.02 12.75 -4.31
N PHE A 89 13.54 13.80 -4.97
CA PHE A 89 12.73 14.69 -5.81
C PHE A 89 12.06 13.97 -6.99
N LYS A 90 12.67 12.93 -7.56
CA LYS A 90 12.08 12.14 -8.64
C LYS A 90 10.82 11.42 -8.16
N SER A 91 10.85 10.86 -6.94
CA SER A 91 9.68 10.20 -6.34
C SER A 91 8.57 11.18 -6.02
N ILE A 92 8.87 12.44 -5.68
CA ILE A 92 7.84 13.48 -5.53
C ILE A 92 7.07 13.68 -6.84
N GLU A 93 7.77 13.77 -7.97
CA GLU A 93 7.14 13.89 -9.29
C GLU A 93 6.31 12.65 -9.65
N THR A 94 6.80 11.45 -9.32
CA THR A 94 6.04 10.21 -9.44
C THR A 94 4.76 10.24 -8.60
N ILE A 95 4.82 10.67 -7.33
CA ILE A 95 3.66 10.75 -6.44
C ILE A 95 2.64 11.76 -6.94
N LYS A 96 3.06 12.91 -7.49
CA LYS A 96 2.16 13.88 -8.12
C LYS A 96 1.40 13.27 -9.29
N LYS A 97 2.08 12.49 -10.14
CA LYS A 97 1.44 11.76 -11.25
C LYS A 97 0.44 10.73 -10.74
N ILE A 98 0.81 9.93 -9.73
CA ILE A 98 -0.08 8.95 -9.10
C ILE A 98 -1.33 9.63 -8.52
N ARG A 99 -1.17 10.75 -7.81
CA ARG A 99 -2.29 11.53 -7.25
C ARG A 99 -3.26 12.05 -8.31
N ALA A 100 -2.77 12.33 -9.51
CA ALA A 100 -3.60 12.80 -10.62
C ALA A 100 -4.41 11.69 -11.31
N LEU A 101 -4.10 10.41 -11.04
CA LEU A 101 -4.83 9.27 -11.60
C LEU A 101 -6.25 9.20 -11.01
N LYS A 102 -7.24 9.13 -11.89
CA LYS A 102 -8.63 8.84 -11.50
C LYS A 102 -8.76 7.36 -11.12
N GLY A 103 -9.76 7.00 -10.33
CA GLY A 103 -9.98 5.61 -9.91
C GLY A 103 -9.07 5.13 -8.77
N LEU A 104 -8.10 5.92 -8.33
CA LEU A 104 -7.35 5.66 -7.10
C LEU A 104 -7.80 6.57 -5.96
N GLU A 105 -7.66 6.07 -4.75
CA GLU A 105 -7.80 6.83 -3.50
C GLU A 105 -6.56 6.62 -2.64
N ILE A 106 -5.73 7.65 -2.51
CA ILE A 106 -4.54 7.58 -1.66
C ILE A 106 -4.99 7.79 -0.21
N GLU A 107 -5.01 6.71 0.57
CA GLU A 107 -5.42 6.71 1.98
C GLU A 107 -4.26 7.07 2.92
N GLY A 108 -3.02 6.80 2.50
CA GLY A 108 -1.87 6.96 3.38
C GLY A 108 -0.52 6.82 2.69
N ILE A 109 0.51 7.10 3.47
CA ILE A 109 1.93 6.94 3.13
C ILE A 109 2.62 6.25 4.30
N PHE A 110 3.52 5.32 4.03
CA PHE A 110 4.26 4.64 5.09
C PHE A 110 5.64 4.15 4.64
N THR A 111 6.46 3.78 5.62
CA THR A 111 7.73 3.08 5.44
C THR A 111 7.83 1.91 6.43
N HIS A 112 8.87 1.09 6.30
CA HIS A 112 9.19 0.05 7.28
C HIS A 112 10.58 0.32 7.86
N LEU A 113 10.65 0.38 9.19
CA LEU A 113 11.92 0.59 9.88
C LEU A 113 12.72 -0.72 9.93
N SER A 114 13.97 -0.68 9.49
CA SER A 114 14.94 -1.74 9.68
C SER A 114 15.42 -1.73 11.14
N ASN A 115 15.50 -2.92 11.74
CA ASN A 115 16.07 -3.14 13.07
C ASN A 115 15.39 -2.33 14.20
N ALA A 116 14.07 -2.10 14.12
CA ALA A 116 13.32 -1.34 15.12
C ALA A 116 13.28 -2.03 16.50
N ASP A 117 13.41 -3.35 16.51
CA ASP A 117 13.47 -4.26 17.64
C ASP A 117 14.89 -4.47 18.19
N ALA A 118 15.92 -3.99 17.48
CA ALA A 118 17.31 -4.14 17.91
C ALA A 118 17.67 -3.24 19.10
N LYS A 119 18.65 -3.69 19.91
CA LYS A 119 19.20 -2.92 21.03
C LYS A 119 19.86 -1.61 20.57
N ILE A 120 20.55 -1.66 19.43
CA ILE A 120 21.17 -0.50 18.78
C ILE A 120 20.30 -0.08 17.60
N LYS A 121 19.67 1.09 17.70
CA LYS A 121 18.64 1.58 16.76
C LYS A 121 19.14 2.67 15.81
N THR A 122 20.45 2.73 15.55
CA THR A 122 21.04 3.81 14.73
C THR A 122 20.43 3.88 13.33
N HIS A 123 20.24 2.73 12.67
CA HIS A 123 19.61 2.66 11.35
C HIS A 123 18.13 3.08 11.38
N ALA A 124 17.31 2.46 12.26
CA ALA A 124 15.91 2.85 12.45
C ALA A 124 15.73 4.36 12.69
N LYS A 125 16.61 4.97 13.50
CA LYS A 125 16.57 6.42 13.75
C LYS A 125 16.93 7.27 12.53
N ASN A 126 17.85 6.79 11.68
CA ASN A 126 18.22 7.50 10.46
C ASN A 126 17.10 7.45 9.40
N GLN A 127 16.31 6.39 9.38
CA GLN A 127 15.14 6.26 8.48
C GLN A 127 13.98 7.21 8.78
N MET A 128 14.01 7.89 9.94
CA MET A 128 12.97 8.82 10.39
C MET A 128 13.37 10.30 10.22
N LYS A 129 14.59 10.57 9.74
CA LYS A 129 15.10 11.92 9.48
C LYS A 129 14.75 12.34 8.07
#